data_AF-A0A2D6XEP3-F1
#
_entry.id   AF-A0A2D6XEP3-F1
#
_cell.length_a   1.000
_cell.length_b   1.000
_cell.length_c   1.000
_cell.angle_alpha   90.00
_cell.angle_beta   90.00
_cell.angle_gamma   90.00
#
_symmetry.space_group_name_H-M   'P 1'
#
loop_
_entity.id
_entity.type
_entity.pdbx_description
1 polymer ?
#
loop_
_entity_poly.entity_id
_entity_poly.type
_entity_poly.pdbx_seq_one_letter_code
_entity_poly.pdbx_strand_id
1 'polypeptide(L)'
;MKIGQFEVVDRCLFWKEKKILVVGDLHLGWEEHFMEQGWSFPRTQIEETLGLLRKVLQKTGKLKKIILLGDVKHYFAGVLKSEFEDFFNVVEVLKKSLLKNGKVIVTKGNHDNILEPVVRNYDFVKLVDFYVEDGVIFFHGDRFSFKKVGLKFYNKKIKVIVNGHFHPAVFISEKKGVKRELYKCFLVGRAKELKKEMILMPSFFPLVDGTDLGARDLNLEGRIDVKNFEVYVLTGGFGGVLGFGRVGGLV
;
A
#
# COMPACT_ATOMS: atom_id res chain seq x y z
N MET A 1 -5.82 -10.26 12.95
CA MET A 1 -6.53 -11.03 11.89
C MET A 1 -5.50 -11.61 10.92
N LYS A 2 -5.78 -12.73 10.26
CA LYS A 2 -4.94 -13.28 9.18
C LYS A 2 -5.66 -13.23 7.83
N ILE A 3 -4.93 -12.86 6.78
CA ILE A 3 -5.36 -12.94 5.38
C ILE A 3 -4.41 -13.92 4.69
N GLY A 4 -4.86 -15.17 4.49
CA GLY A 4 -3.99 -16.25 4.05
C GLY A 4 -2.78 -16.43 4.97
N GLN A 5 -1.58 -16.24 4.42
CA GLN A 5 -0.31 -16.34 5.14
C GLN A 5 0.16 -15.04 5.83
N PHE A 6 -0.61 -13.97 5.71
CA PHE A 6 -0.25 -12.66 6.24
C PHE A 6 -1.02 -12.35 7.53
N GLU A 7 -0.34 -11.84 8.54
CA GLU A 7 -0.95 -11.18 9.69
C GLU A 7 -1.19 -9.71 9.34
N VAL A 8 -2.40 -9.21 9.54
CA VAL A 8 -2.68 -7.79 9.33
C VAL A 8 -2.19 -7.01 10.54
N VAL A 9 -1.36 -6.00 10.29
CA VAL A 9 -0.83 -5.09 11.31
C VAL A 9 -1.12 -3.66 10.84
N ASP A 10 -2.20 -3.07 11.38
CA ASP A 10 -2.70 -1.78 10.90
C ASP A 10 -2.99 -1.86 9.38
N ARG A 11 -2.54 -0.89 8.59
CA ARG A 11 -2.66 -0.85 7.11
C ARG A 11 -1.70 -1.78 6.36
N CYS A 12 -0.96 -2.65 7.06
CA CYS A 12 0.13 -3.46 6.49
C CYS A 12 -0.16 -4.97 6.54
N LEU A 13 0.53 -5.72 5.68
CA LEU A 13 0.59 -7.18 5.76
C LEU A 13 1.95 -7.63 6.27
N PHE A 14 1.96 -8.43 7.33
CA PHE A 14 3.15 -9.00 7.92
C PHE A 14 3.23 -10.51 7.66
N TRP A 15 4.21 -10.94 6.87
CA TRP A 15 4.53 -12.34 6.68
C TRP A 15 5.56 -12.78 7.73
N LYS A 16 5.03 -13.22 8.87
CA LYS A 16 5.81 -13.52 10.08
C LYS A 16 6.93 -14.54 9.86
N GLU A 17 6.62 -15.66 9.20
CA GLU A 17 7.56 -16.75 8.90
C GLU A 17 8.78 -16.28 8.10
N LYS A 18 8.55 -15.37 7.14
CA LYS A 18 9.61 -14.80 6.28
C LYS A 18 10.20 -13.51 6.83
N LYS A 19 9.62 -12.94 7.89
CA LYS A 19 9.94 -11.61 8.41
C LYS A 19 9.88 -10.54 7.32
N ILE A 20 8.80 -10.55 6.55
CA ILE A 20 8.54 -9.58 5.47
C ILE A 20 7.36 -8.70 5.87
N LEU A 21 7.54 -7.38 5.83
CA LEU A 21 6.47 -6.41 5.95
C LEU A 21 6.12 -5.85 4.57
N VAL A 22 4.84 -5.74 4.25
CA VAL A 22 4.34 -5.15 3.01
C VAL A 22 3.54 -3.90 3.36
N VAL A 23 3.90 -2.79 2.72
CA VAL A 23 3.32 -1.46 2.92
C VAL A 23 2.89 -0.92 1.56
N GLY A 24 1.65 -0.45 1.43
CA GLY A 24 1.16 0.18 0.21
C GLY A 24 1.22 1.70 0.27
N ASP A 25 1.57 2.35 -0.84
CA ASP A 25 1.23 3.75 -1.14
C ASP A 25 1.46 4.75 0.02
N LEU A 26 2.70 5.26 0.16
CA LEU A 26 3.05 6.24 1.20
C LEU A 26 2.68 7.68 0.82
N HIS A 27 2.75 8.02 -0.47
CA HIS A 27 2.45 9.34 -1.04
C HIS A 27 3.21 10.52 -0.38
N LEU A 28 4.46 10.33 0.05
CA LEU A 28 5.24 11.42 0.67
C LEU A 28 5.32 12.63 -0.28
N GLY A 29 5.21 13.85 0.25
CA GLY A 29 5.23 15.08 -0.55
C GLY A 29 3.85 15.54 -1.02
N TRP A 30 2.76 14.99 -0.47
CA TRP A 30 1.40 15.31 -0.91
C TRP A 30 1.00 16.72 -0.49
N GLU A 31 1.28 17.09 0.77
CA GLU A 31 1.03 18.44 1.26
C GLU A 31 1.86 19.47 0.49
N GLU A 32 3.15 19.18 0.26
CA GLU A 32 4.07 20.03 -0.51
C GLU A 32 3.55 20.29 -1.92
N HIS A 33 3.02 19.28 -2.62
CA HIS A 33 2.46 19.43 -3.96
C HIS A 33 1.36 20.50 -4.02
N PHE A 34 0.43 20.49 -3.05
CA PHE A 34 -0.63 21.51 -3.03
C PHE A 34 -0.13 22.85 -2.48
N MET A 35 0.85 22.86 -1.58
CA MET A 35 1.47 24.11 -1.12
C MET A 35 2.10 24.89 -2.28
N GLU A 36 2.75 24.20 -3.22
CA GLU A 36 3.25 24.82 -4.45
C GLU A 36 2.15 25.37 -5.36
N GLN A 37 0.95 24.79 -5.29
CA GLN A 37 -0.25 25.28 -5.98
C GLN A 37 -0.93 26.45 -5.24
N GLY A 38 -0.31 26.98 -4.18
CA GLY A 38 -0.81 28.14 -3.42
C GLY A 38 -1.76 27.79 -2.27
N TRP A 39 -1.92 26.52 -1.94
CA TRP A 39 -2.72 26.11 -0.77
C TRP A 39 -1.91 26.21 0.52
N SER A 40 -2.59 26.42 1.65
CA SER A 40 -1.96 26.41 2.96
C SER A 40 -2.40 25.17 3.73
N PHE A 41 -1.46 24.26 3.98
CA PHE A 41 -1.66 23.04 4.76
C PHE A 41 -0.77 23.04 6.00
N PRO A 42 -1.25 22.47 7.14
CA PRO A 42 -0.35 22.12 8.22
C PRO A 42 0.58 21.00 7.74
N ARG A 43 1.90 21.09 7.97
CA ARG A 43 2.86 20.06 7.52
C ARG A 43 2.88 18.86 8.48
N THR A 44 1.81 18.08 8.55
CA THR A 44 1.69 16.94 9.49
C THR A 44 1.90 15.58 8.85
N GLN A 45 1.86 15.48 7.51
CA GLN A 45 1.95 14.21 6.78
C GLN A 45 3.13 13.35 7.24
N ILE A 46 4.34 13.93 7.26
CA ILE A 46 5.56 13.18 7.54
C ILE A 46 5.58 12.67 8.98
N GLU A 47 5.19 13.50 9.94
CA GLU A 47 5.17 13.14 11.36
C GLU A 47 4.19 11.99 11.63
N GLU A 48 2.98 12.06 11.05
CA GLU A 48 1.97 11.01 11.13
C GLU A 48 2.45 9.71 10.46
N THR A 49 3.04 9.81 9.27
CA THR A 49 3.57 8.66 8.53
C THR A 49 4.68 7.96 9.32
N LEU A 50 5.64 8.72 9.87
CA LEU A 50 6.71 8.17 10.71
C LEU A 50 6.17 7.57 12.02
N GLY A 51 5.17 8.22 12.64
CA GLY A 51 4.51 7.72 13.84
C GLY A 51 3.83 6.37 13.60
N LEU A 52 3.11 6.22 12.49
CA LEU A 52 2.48 4.97 12.09
C LEU A 52 3.51 3.90 11.75
N LEU A 53 4.56 4.24 10.97
CA LEU A 53 5.63 3.30 10.65
C LEU A 53 6.27 2.75 11.93
N ARG A 54 6.61 3.62 12.89
CA ARG A 54 7.20 3.18 14.17
C ARG A 54 6.26 2.23 14.93
N LYS A 55 4.96 2.53 15.01
CA LYS A 55 3.96 1.66 15.64
C LYS A 55 3.88 0.29 14.99
N VAL A 56 3.84 0.23 13.65
CA VAL A 56 3.81 -1.03 12.90
C VAL A 56 5.11 -1.82 13.10
N LEU A 57 6.26 -1.16 12.97
CA LEU A 57 7.58 -1.80 13.07
C LEU A 57 7.86 -2.32 14.49
N GLN A 58 7.36 -1.63 15.52
CA GLN A 58 7.41 -2.12 16.90
C GLN A 58 6.63 -3.43 17.08
N LYS A 59 5.45 -3.56 16.45
CA LYS A 59 4.62 -4.77 16.50
C LYS A 59 5.22 -5.94 15.71
N THR A 60 5.93 -5.66 14.61
CA THR A 60 6.51 -6.72 13.76
C THR A 60 7.93 -7.13 14.16
N GLY A 61 8.64 -6.28 14.90
CA GLY A 61 10.04 -6.48 15.24
C GLY A 61 10.98 -6.36 14.02
N LYS A 62 12.17 -6.97 14.12
CA LYS A 62 13.21 -6.90 13.08
C LYS A 62 12.87 -7.72 11.84
N LEU A 63 13.04 -7.11 10.67
CA LEU A 63 12.58 -7.65 9.38
C LEU A 63 13.73 -8.08 8.46
N LYS A 64 13.52 -9.14 7.67
CA LYS A 64 14.43 -9.51 6.56
C LYS A 64 14.17 -8.63 5.34
N LYS A 65 12.90 -8.32 5.07
CA LYS A 65 12.52 -7.46 3.94
C LYS A 65 11.38 -6.52 4.32
N ILE A 66 11.39 -5.33 3.75
CA ILE A 66 10.23 -4.43 3.71
C ILE A 66 9.91 -4.20 2.25
N ILE A 67 8.67 -4.47 1.85
CA ILE A 67 8.19 -4.29 0.47
C ILE A 67 7.29 -3.05 0.45
N LEU A 68 7.67 -2.03 -0.30
CA LEU A 68 6.86 -0.84 -0.57
C LEU A 68 6.19 -1.00 -1.93
N LEU A 69 4.86 -1.03 -1.98
CA LEU A 69 4.08 -1.29 -3.20
C LEU A 69 3.84 -0.01 -4.02
N GLY A 70 4.92 0.67 -4.41
CA GLY A 70 4.87 1.88 -5.24
C GLY A 70 4.20 3.07 -4.59
N ASP A 71 4.22 4.18 -5.32
CA ASP A 71 3.79 5.51 -4.86
C ASP A 71 4.38 5.82 -3.48
N VAL A 72 5.68 5.60 -3.37
CA VAL A 72 6.44 5.96 -2.17
C VAL A 72 6.46 7.48 -2.05
N LYS A 73 6.51 8.17 -3.20
CA LYS A 73 6.43 9.62 -3.29
C LYS A 73 5.36 10.06 -4.27
N HIS A 74 4.68 11.14 -3.92
CA HIS A 74 3.65 11.76 -4.75
C HIS A 74 4.24 12.80 -5.71
N TYR A 75 5.22 13.57 -5.24
CA TYR A 75 5.82 14.67 -6.01
C TYR A 75 7.26 14.95 -5.57
N PHE A 76 8.07 15.39 -6.53
CA PHE A 76 9.38 16.01 -6.29
C PHE A 76 9.38 17.28 -7.15
N ALA A 77 9.32 18.44 -6.51
CA ALA A 77 9.60 19.69 -7.21
C ALA A 77 11.09 19.77 -7.59
N GLY A 78 11.95 19.06 -6.83
CA GLY A 78 13.41 19.23 -6.92
C GLY A 78 13.89 20.57 -6.36
N VAL A 79 12.98 21.41 -5.86
CA VAL A 79 13.24 22.77 -5.37
C VAL A 79 13.37 22.82 -3.84
N LEU A 80 12.75 21.90 -3.11
CA LEU A 80 12.64 21.97 -1.65
C LEU A 80 13.54 20.96 -0.94
N LYS A 81 14.49 21.47 -0.14
CA LYS A 81 15.38 20.68 0.72
C LYS A 81 14.61 19.73 1.66
N SER A 82 13.42 20.12 2.11
CA SER A 82 12.55 19.32 2.98
C SER A 82 12.07 18.02 2.33
N GLU A 83 11.85 17.98 1.02
CA GLU A 83 11.39 16.76 0.33
C GLU A 83 12.41 15.62 0.45
N PHE A 84 13.70 15.96 0.47
CA PHE A 84 14.77 14.99 0.66
C PHE A 84 14.91 14.57 2.12
N GLU A 85 14.69 15.49 3.06
CA GLU A 85 14.73 15.21 4.51
C GLU A 85 13.62 14.21 4.91
N ASP A 86 12.40 14.36 4.40
CA ASP A 86 11.28 13.46 4.69
C ASP A 86 11.53 12.04 4.19
N PHE A 87 12.04 11.93 2.96
CA PHE A 87 12.44 10.64 2.41
C PHE A 87 13.55 9.99 3.24
N PHE A 88 14.57 10.76 3.60
CA PHE A 88 15.68 10.31 4.43
C PHE A 88 15.18 9.80 5.78
N ASN A 89 14.26 10.52 6.43
CA ASN A 89 13.67 10.13 7.71
C ASN A 89 12.94 8.78 7.61
N VAL A 90 12.16 8.57 6.54
CA VAL A 90 11.49 7.28 6.30
C VAL A 90 12.52 6.18 6.08
N VAL A 91 13.49 6.39 5.19
CA VAL A 91 14.55 5.41 4.88
C VAL A 91 15.33 5.02 6.14
N GLU A 92 15.66 5.96 7.02
CA GLU A 92 16.34 5.68 8.29
C GLU A 92 15.49 4.84 9.25
N VAL A 93 14.19 5.12 9.37
CA VAL A 93 13.26 4.30 10.16
C VAL A 93 13.18 2.87 9.61
N LEU A 94 13.12 2.71 8.28
CA LEU A 94 13.11 1.40 7.63
C LEU A 94 14.42 0.66 7.89
N LYS A 95 15.58 1.32 7.67
CA LYS A 95 16.91 0.76 7.89
C LYS A 95 17.10 0.25 9.32
N LYS A 96 16.70 1.06 10.31
CA LYS A 96 16.76 0.68 11.73
C LYS A 96 15.89 -0.52 12.07
N SER A 97 14.90 -0.84 11.26
CA SER A 97 13.99 -1.97 11.48
C SER A 97 14.40 -3.26 10.76
N LEU A 98 15.44 -3.20 9.93
CA LEU A 98 15.98 -4.37 9.24
C LEU A 98 16.93 -5.19 10.14
N LEU A 99 16.98 -6.48 9.85
CA LEU A 99 18.03 -7.39 10.30
C LEU A 99 19.34 -7.09 9.56
N LYS A 100 20.46 -7.67 10.04
CA LYS A 100 21.73 -7.66 9.31
C LYS A 100 21.49 -8.23 7.89
N ASN A 101 21.87 -7.46 6.86
CA ASN A 101 21.65 -7.75 5.44
C ASN A 101 20.16 -7.74 4.99
N GLY A 102 19.27 -7.16 5.77
CA GLY A 102 17.88 -6.94 5.35
C GLY A 102 17.80 -5.94 4.20
N LYS A 103 16.71 -5.98 3.44
CA LYS A 103 16.51 -5.14 2.25
C LYS A 103 15.15 -4.44 2.24
N VAL A 104 15.10 -3.24 1.69
CA VAL A 104 13.84 -2.62 1.26
C VAL A 104 13.69 -2.88 -0.23
N ILE A 105 12.56 -3.45 -0.63
CA ILE A 105 12.19 -3.63 -2.02
C ILE A 105 11.09 -2.62 -2.33
N VAL A 106 11.31 -1.76 -3.31
CA VAL A 106 10.32 -0.80 -3.78
C VAL A 106 9.86 -1.27 -5.15
N THR A 107 8.57 -1.55 -5.30
CA THR A 107 7.99 -1.79 -6.63
C THR A 107 7.62 -0.46 -7.25
N LYS A 108 8.04 -0.17 -8.48
CA LYS A 108 7.80 1.12 -9.14
C LYS A 108 6.29 1.41 -9.25
N GLY A 109 5.83 2.51 -8.66
CA GLY A 109 4.54 3.11 -8.95
C GLY A 109 4.60 4.13 -10.10
N ASN A 110 3.46 4.72 -10.45
CA ASN A 110 3.38 5.70 -11.54
C ASN A 110 4.01 7.04 -11.17
N HIS A 111 4.10 7.35 -9.87
CA HIS A 111 4.73 8.58 -9.37
C HIS A 111 6.25 8.45 -9.07
N ASP A 112 6.81 7.24 -9.11
CA ASP A 112 8.18 6.96 -8.63
C ASP A 112 9.30 7.19 -9.69
N ASN A 113 9.03 7.86 -10.81
CA ASN A 113 10.02 8.06 -11.88
C ASN A 113 11.30 8.80 -11.43
N ILE A 114 11.17 9.68 -10.44
CA ILE A 114 12.28 10.49 -9.87
C ILE A 114 12.96 9.75 -8.70
N LEU A 115 12.41 8.62 -8.25
CA LEU A 115 12.93 7.88 -7.10
C LEU A 115 14.24 7.14 -7.41
N GLU A 116 14.45 6.75 -8.68
CA GLU A 116 15.55 5.89 -9.09
C GLU A 116 16.96 6.47 -8.79
N PRO A 117 17.27 7.74 -9.09
CA PRO A 117 18.55 8.34 -8.68
C PRO A 117 18.73 8.41 -7.16
N VAL A 118 17.65 8.66 -6.41
CA VAL A 118 17.71 8.84 -4.95
C VAL A 118 17.96 7.52 -4.23
N VAL A 119 17.25 6.46 -4.61
CA VAL A 119 17.38 5.14 -3.97
C VAL A 119 18.69 4.45 -4.27
N ARG A 120 19.37 4.79 -5.38
CA ARG A 120 20.70 4.25 -5.73
C ARG A 120 21.76 4.57 -4.68
N ASN A 121 21.56 5.61 -3.88
CA ASN A 121 22.47 5.96 -2.78
C ASN A 121 22.34 5.03 -1.56
N TYR A 122 21.37 4.12 -1.55
CA TYR A 122 21.10 3.19 -0.46
C TYR A 122 21.23 1.75 -0.93
N ASP A 123 22.34 1.10 -0.59
CA ASP A 123 22.70 -0.27 -0.98
C ASP A 123 21.67 -1.35 -0.55
N PHE A 124 20.94 -1.09 0.54
CA PHE A 124 19.89 -1.97 1.05
C PHE A 124 18.53 -1.73 0.39
N VAL A 125 18.37 -0.72 -0.47
CA VAL A 125 17.12 -0.41 -1.18
C VAL A 125 17.22 -0.89 -2.63
N LYS A 126 16.22 -1.64 -3.09
CA LYS A 126 16.15 -2.12 -4.47
C LYS A 126 14.84 -1.69 -5.12
N LEU A 127 14.94 -0.95 -6.21
CA LEU A 127 13.81 -0.57 -7.06
C LEU A 127 13.59 -1.64 -8.15
N VAL A 128 12.37 -2.14 -8.28
CA VAL A 128 11.99 -3.20 -9.23
C VAL A 128 10.60 -2.93 -9.81
N ASP A 129 10.24 -3.51 -10.96
CA ASP A 129 8.85 -3.42 -11.44
C ASP A 129 7.89 -4.31 -10.61
N PHE A 130 8.39 -5.44 -10.11
CA PHE A 130 7.67 -6.35 -9.24
C PHE A 130 8.65 -7.21 -8.43
N TYR A 131 8.16 -7.84 -7.39
CA TYR A 131 8.90 -8.76 -6.55
C TYR A 131 8.15 -10.07 -6.39
N VAL A 132 8.86 -11.21 -6.45
CA VAL A 132 8.27 -12.53 -6.23
C VAL A 132 8.98 -13.21 -5.07
N GLU A 133 8.20 -13.72 -4.13
CA GLU A 133 8.67 -14.56 -3.03
C GLU A 133 7.70 -15.72 -2.82
N ASP A 134 8.18 -16.95 -2.93
CA ASP A 134 7.43 -18.17 -2.59
C ASP A 134 6.01 -18.24 -3.17
N GLY A 135 5.88 -17.87 -4.44
CA GLY A 135 4.60 -17.91 -5.15
C GLY A 135 3.67 -16.72 -4.87
N VAL A 136 4.14 -15.70 -4.16
CA VAL A 136 3.45 -14.41 -4.05
C VAL A 136 4.14 -13.39 -4.92
N ILE A 137 3.35 -12.65 -5.70
CA ILE A 137 3.84 -11.52 -6.49
C ILE A 137 3.35 -10.21 -5.88
N PHE A 138 4.29 -9.28 -5.74
CA PHE A 138 4.10 -7.95 -5.18
C PHE A 138 4.42 -6.91 -6.27
N PHE A 139 3.49 -5.99 -6.52
CA PHE A 139 3.66 -4.90 -7.49
C PHE A 139 2.68 -3.77 -7.17
N HIS A 140 2.86 -2.59 -7.78
CA HIS A 140 2.05 -1.42 -7.44
C HIS A 140 0.58 -1.56 -7.88
N GLY A 141 0.31 -1.86 -9.16
CA GLY A 141 -1.06 -2.08 -9.64
C GLY A 141 -1.61 -1.02 -10.61
N ASP A 142 -0.80 -0.07 -11.06
CA ASP A 142 -1.15 0.82 -12.16
C ASP A 142 -1.12 0.08 -13.52
N ARG A 143 -1.71 0.69 -14.56
CA ARG A 143 -1.76 0.12 -15.92
C ARG A 143 -0.39 -0.31 -16.47
N PHE A 144 0.68 0.44 -16.21
CA PHE A 144 2.01 0.11 -16.71
C PHE A 144 2.61 -1.08 -15.97
N SER A 145 2.54 -1.11 -14.63
CA SER A 145 2.99 -2.28 -13.88
C SER A 145 2.18 -3.53 -14.23
N PHE A 146 0.86 -3.45 -14.37
CA PHE A 146 0.03 -4.57 -14.83
C PHE A 146 0.47 -5.13 -16.19
N LYS A 147 0.85 -4.27 -17.14
CA LYS A 147 1.38 -4.70 -18.44
C LYS A 147 2.73 -5.42 -18.29
N LYS A 148 3.65 -4.85 -17.52
CA LYS A 148 4.99 -5.43 -17.28
C LYS A 148 4.93 -6.77 -16.55
N VAL A 149 4.02 -6.88 -15.59
CA VAL A 149 3.87 -8.06 -14.73
C VAL A 149 2.95 -9.12 -15.35
N GLY A 150 2.08 -8.74 -16.29
CA GLY A 150 1.00 -9.57 -16.83
C GLY A 150 1.41 -11.00 -17.22
N LEU A 151 2.55 -11.17 -17.89
CA LEU A 151 3.06 -12.50 -18.28
C LEU A 151 3.39 -13.40 -17.08
N LYS A 152 3.77 -12.82 -15.94
CA LYS A 152 4.10 -13.58 -14.72
C LYS A 152 2.87 -14.12 -14.00
N PHE A 153 1.68 -13.51 -14.17
CA PHE A 153 0.44 -14.02 -13.58
C PHE A 153 0.09 -15.43 -14.08
N TYR A 154 0.45 -15.76 -15.32
CA TYR A 154 0.20 -17.09 -15.90
C TYR A 154 1.18 -18.17 -15.40
N ASN A 155 2.22 -17.80 -14.64
CA ASN A 155 3.10 -18.78 -14.03
C ASN A 155 2.33 -19.59 -12.98
N LYS A 156 2.32 -20.92 -13.13
CA LYS A 156 1.63 -21.85 -12.20
C LYS A 156 2.18 -21.79 -10.77
N LYS A 157 3.43 -21.37 -10.57
CA LYS A 157 4.04 -21.20 -9.25
C LYS A 157 3.49 -19.99 -8.49
N ILE A 158 2.98 -18.97 -9.18
CA ILE A 158 2.34 -17.82 -8.55
C ILE A 158 0.93 -18.23 -8.12
N LYS A 159 0.58 -17.98 -6.86
CA LYS A 159 -0.71 -18.34 -6.27
C LYS A 159 -1.45 -17.11 -5.74
N VAL A 160 -0.70 -16.14 -5.21
CA VAL A 160 -1.23 -14.93 -4.58
C VAL A 160 -0.65 -13.69 -5.25
N ILE A 161 -1.50 -12.71 -5.48
CA ILE A 161 -1.18 -11.40 -6.03
C ILE A 161 -1.44 -10.38 -4.92
N VAL A 162 -0.48 -9.50 -4.64
CA VAL A 162 -0.63 -8.41 -3.67
C VAL A 162 -0.26 -7.10 -4.35
N ASN A 163 -1.15 -6.12 -4.32
CA ASN A 163 -0.92 -4.82 -4.93
C ASN A 163 -1.58 -3.67 -4.18
N GLY A 164 -1.06 -2.46 -4.41
CA GLY A 164 -1.56 -1.19 -3.87
C GLY A 164 -2.36 -0.44 -4.93
N HIS A 165 -2.04 0.86 -5.11
CA HIS A 165 -2.53 1.79 -6.14
C HIS A 165 -4.02 2.18 -6.03
N PHE A 166 -4.91 1.20 -5.85
CA PHE A 166 -6.35 1.45 -5.89
C PHE A 166 -6.89 2.18 -4.66
N HIS A 167 -6.18 2.10 -3.54
CA HIS A 167 -6.55 2.67 -2.24
C HIS A 167 -8.01 2.35 -1.87
N PRO A 168 -8.39 1.07 -1.79
CA PRO A 168 -9.78 0.69 -1.59
C PRO A 168 -10.30 1.20 -0.22
N ALA A 169 -11.47 1.82 -0.26
CA ALA A 169 -12.17 2.29 0.91
C ALA A 169 -13.69 2.05 0.75
N VAL A 170 -14.40 1.93 1.87
CA VAL A 170 -15.85 1.72 1.87
C VAL A 170 -16.52 2.73 2.78
N PHE A 171 -17.64 3.28 2.32
CA PHE A 171 -18.48 4.06 3.19
C PHE A 171 -19.28 3.18 4.14
N ILE A 172 -19.17 3.48 5.42
CA ILE A 172 -20.07 2.96 6.43
C ILE A 172 -21.05 4.09 6.75
N SER A 173 -22.34 3.80 6.56
CA SER A 173 -23.41 4.75 6.84
C SER A 173 -24.42 4.16 7.82
N GLU A 174 -24.96 5.02 8.68
CA GLU A 174 -26.12 4.65 9.48
C GLU A 174 -27.36 4.57 8.59
N LYS A 175 -28.35 3.72 8.94
CA LYS A 175 -29.60 3.52 8.17
C LYS A 175 -30.33 4.81 7.81
N LYS A 176 -30.22 5.86 8.62
CA LYS A 176 -30.87 7.16 8.40
C LYS A 176 -30.04 8.11 7.52
N GLY A 177 -28.84 7.71 7.11
CA GLY A 177 -27.95 8.49 6.23
C GLY A 177 -27.31 9.73 6.87
N VAL A 178 -27.61 10.02 8.13
CA VAL A 178 -27.15 11.23 8.83
C VAL A 178 -25.63 11.24 9.02
N LYS A 179 -25.04 10.05 9.21
CA LYS A 179 -23.60 9.87 9.35
C LYS A 179 -23.09 8.91 8.29
N ARG A 180 -22.10 9.35 7.53
CA ARG A 180 -21.39 8.56 6.52
C ARG A 180 -19.90 8.84 6.67
N GLU A 181 -19.13 7.80 6.92
CA GLU A 181 -17.67 7.89 7.08
C GLU A 181 -17.00 6.89 6.15
N LEU A 182 -15.89 7.31 5.53
CA LEU A 182 -15.11 6.50 4.61
C LEU A 182 -14.01 5.78 5.40
N TYR A 183 -13.88 4.48 5.21
CA TYR A 183 -12.87 3.70 5.89
C TYR A 183 -11.99 2.93 4.91
N LYS A 184 -10.65 3.05 5.09
CA LYS A 184 -9.66 2.19 4.42
C LYS A 184 -9.97 0.71 4.67
N CYS A 185 -9.83 -0.10 3.63
CA CYS A 185 -10.05 -1.54 3.74
C CYS A 185 -9.02 -2.33 2.96
N PHE A 186 -8.87 -3.61 3.28
CA PHE A 186 -8.30 -4.59 2.35
C PHE A 186 -9.43 -5.19 1.53
N LEU A 187 -9.16 -5.45 0.25
CA LEU A 187 -10.00 -6.32 -0.56
C LEU A 187 -9.29 -7.63 -0.82
N VAL A 188 -9.96 -8.74 -0.52
CA VAL A 188 -9.39 -10.07 -0.68
C VAL A 188 -10.36 -10.93 -1.44
N GLY A 189 -9.89 -11.53 -2.53
CA GLY A 189 -10.71 -12.45 -3.28
C GLY A 189 -9.95 -13.11 -4.40
N ARG A 190 -10.66 -13.97 -5.13
CA ARG A 190 -10.11 -14.66 -6.27
C ARG A 190 -10.36 -13.86 -7.54
N ALA A 191 -9.29 -13.36 -8.16
CA ALA A 191 -9.35 -12.80 -9.51
C ALA A 191 -9.62 -13.94 -10.50
N LYS A 192 -10.86 -14.05 -10.98
CA LYS A 192 -11.33 -15.17 -11.81
C LYS A 192 -10.57 -15.24 -13.14
N GLU A 193 -10.30 -14.09 -13.71
CA GLU A 193 -9.60 -13.85 -14.98
C GLU A 193 -8.16 -14.39 -14.92
N LEU A 194 -7.49 -14.19 -13.78
CA LEU A 194 -6.13 -14.66 -13.56
C LEU A 194 -6.07 -16.06 -12.91
N LYS A 195 -7.20 -16.54 -12.37
CA LYS A 195 -7.32 -17.76 -11.56
C LYS A 195 -6.39 -17.76 -10.34
N LYS A 196 -6.16 -16.59 -9.72
CA LYS A 196 -5.28 -16.39 -8.56
C LYS A 196 -6.02 -15.73 -7.40
N GLU A 197 -5.52 -15.93 -6.20
CA GLU A 197 -5.90 -15.10 -5.05
C GLU A 197 -5.28 -13.72 -5.20
N MET A 198 -6.01 -12.68 -4.82
CA MET A 198 -5.61 -11.29 -4.94
C MET A 198 -5.94 -10.54 -3.66
N ILE A 199 -4.99 -9.74 -3.20
CA ILE A 199 -5.12 -8.86 -2.04
C ILE A 199 -4.82 -7.43 -2.49
N LEU A 200 -5.82 -6.56 -2.44
CA LEU A 200 -5.65 -5.12 -2.59
C LEU A 200 -5.37 -4.51 -1.23
N MET A 201 -4.24 -3.82 -1.15
CA MET A 201 -3.81 -3.11 0.03
C MET A 201 -4.50 -1.75 0.13
N PRO A 202 -4.94 -1.32 1.32
CA PRO A 202 -5.22 0.09 1.56
C PRO A 202 -3.92 0.90 1.43
N SER A 203 -4.06 2.18 1.13
CA SER A 203 -2.91 3.09 1.20
C SER A 203 -2.48 3.32 2.65
N PHE A 204 -1.18 3.35 2.88
CA PHE A 204 -0.59 3.70 4.17
C PHE A 204 -0.69 5.20 4.48
N PHE A 205 -0.84 6.04 3.45
CA PHE A 205 -0.99 7.49 3.54
C PHE A 205 -2.05 7.88 4.59
N PRO A 206 -1.70 8.70 5.61
CA PRO A 206 -2.58 8.94 6.75
C PRO A 206 -3.71 9.93 6.47
N LEU A 207 -3.55 10.87 5.53
CA LEU A 207 -4.45 12.01 5.40
C LEU A 207 -5.71 11.74 4.57
N VAL A 208 -5.68 10.74 3.69
CA VAL A 208 -6.80 10.41 2.79
C VAL A 208 -7.15 8.94 2.91
N ASP A 209 -8.44 8.65 3.15
CA ASP A 209 -8.93 7.29 3.38
C ASP A 209 -9.00 6.42 2.12
N GLY A 210 -8.82 7.00 0.94
CA GLY A 210 -8.76 6.28 -0.34
C GLY A 210 -9.96 6.58 -1.22
N THR A 211 -10.28 5.66 -2.14
CA THR A 211 -11.43 5.80 -3.02
C THR A 211 -12.54 4.84 -2.64
N ASP A 212 -13.76 5.37 -2.56
CA ASP A 212 -14.96 4.58 -2.32
C ASP A 212 -15.19 3.55 -3.43
N LEU A 213 -15.37 2.30 -3.01
CA LEU A 213 -15.68 1.18 -3.90
C LEU A 213 -17.04 1.34 -4.58
N GLY A 214 -18.02 1.99 -3.93
CA GLY A 214 -19.34 2.23 -4.52
C GLY A 214 -19.33 3.29 -5.62
N ALA A 215 -18.37 4.20 -5.60
CA ALA A 215 -18.22 5.27 -6.60
C ALA A 215 -17.35 4.88 -7.80
N ARG A 216 -16.70 3.71 -7.77
CA ARG A 216 -15.79 3.23 -8.83
C ARG A 216 -16.41 2.12 -9.67
N ASP A 217 -15.86 1.97 -10.87
CA ASP A 217 -15.98 0.72 -11.61
C ASP A 217 -15.35 -0.41 -10.76
N LEU A 218 -16.16 -1.42 -10.45
CA LEU A 218 -15.73 -2.63 -9.74
C LEU A 218 -14.85 -3.54 -10.63
N ASN A 219 -14.52 -3.09 -11.83
CA ASN A 219 -13.58 -3.70 -12.72
C ASN A 219 -12.23 -2.97 -12.67
N LEU A 220 -11.27 -3.49 -11.90
CA LEU A 220 -9.95 -2.88 -11.73
C LEU A 220 -9.23 -2.77 -13.07
N GLU A 221 -8.97 -1.53 -13.51
CA GLU A 221 -8.33 -1.23 -14.80
C GLU A 221 -9.02 -1.92 -16.01
N GLY A 222 -10.33 -2.23 -15.89
CA GLY A 222 -11.08 -2.97 -16.89
C GLY A 222 -10.68 -4.45 -17.05
N ARG A 223 -9.98 -5.03 -16.06
CA ARG A 223 -9.40 -6.39 -16.14
C ARG A 223 -9.86 -7.38 -15.08
N ILE A 224 -10.27 -6.92 -13.90
CA ILE A 224 -10.56 -7.80 -12.75
C ILE A 224 -11.83 -7.33 -12.06
N ASP A 225 -12.88 -8.16 -12.09
CA ASP A 225 -14.12 -7.93 -11.34
C ASP A 225 -13.92 -8.24 -9.84
N VAL A 226 -14.07 -7.20 -9.00
CA VAL A 226 -13.93 -7.30 -7.54
C VAL A 226 -15.25 -7.43 -6.79
N LYS A 227 -16.41 -7.55 -7.46
CA LYS A 227 -17.73 -7.66 -6.79
C LYS A 227 -17.79 -8.75 -5.73
N ASN A 228 -17.07 -9.86 -5.94
CA ASN A 228 -17.07 -11.01 -5.05
C ASN A 228 -15.94 -10.99 -4.01
N PHE A 229 -15.12 -9.93 -3.96
CA PHE A 229 -14.04 -9.83 -3.00
C PHE A 229 -14.62 -9.49 -1.62
N GLU A 230 -14.03 -10.06 -0.58
CA GLU A 230 -14.34 -9.78 0.81
C GLU A 230 -13.66 -8.47 1.24
N VAL A 231 -14.40 -7.65 1.97
CA VAL A 231 -13.99 -6.34 2.46
C VAL A 231 -13.61 -6.45 3.92
N TYR A 232 -12.39 -6.01 4.23
CA TYR A 232 -11.85 -6.00 5.59
C TYR A 232 -11.47 -4.58 6.00
N VAL A 233 -12.33 -3.96 6.81
CA VAL A 233 -12.22 -2.55 7.20
C VAL A 233 -11.22 -2.38 8.34
N LEU A 234 -10.37 -1.37 8.22
CA LEU A 234 -9.48 -0.93 9.29
C LEU A 234 -10.26 -0.14 10.34
N THR A 235 -10.33 -0.65 11.58
CA THR A 235 -10.93 0.11 12.69
C THR A 235 -9.87 1.00 13.30
N GLY A 236 -10.04 2.33 13.21
CA GLY A 236 -9.17 3.30 13.86
C GLY A 236 -9.03 3.04 15.37
N GLY A 237 -7.89 3.42 15.96
CA GLY A 237 -7.63 3.39 17.41
C GLY A 237 -7.37 2.02 18.04
N PHE A 238 -8.06 0.97 17.61
CA PHE A 238 -7.96 -0.37 18.22
C PHE A 238 -7.04 -1.34 17.46
N GLY A 239 -6.51 -0.93 16.30
CA GLY A 239 -5.66 -1.78 15.46
C GLY A 239 -6.35 -3.05 14.96
N GLY A 240 -7.67 -3.08 15.07
CA GLY A 240 -8.53 -4.18 14.64
C GLY A 240 -8.86 -4.11 13.15
N VAL A 241 -9.24 -5.26 12.62
CA VAL A 241 -9.72 -5.40 11.25
C VAL A 241 -11.02 -6.17 11.33
N LEU A 242 -12.08 -5.65 10.72
CA LEU A 242 -13.41 -6.23 10.75
C LEU A 242 -13.83 -6.66 9.34
N GLY A 243 -14.42 -7.84 9.22
CA GLY A 243 -15.01 -8.30 7.97
C GLY A 243 -16.38 -7.67 7.76
N PHE A 244 -16.60 -7.06 6.60
CA PHE A 244 -17.86 -6.40 6.22
C PHE A 244 -18.61 -7.15 5.11
N GLY A 245 -18.14 -8.35 4.74
CA GLY A 245 -18.72 -9.15 3.67
C GLY A 245 -18.20 -8.72 2.30
N ARG A 246 -18.97 -9.01 1.25
CA ARG A 246 -18.52 -8.80 -0.14
C ARG A 246 -18.77 -7.41 -0.64
N VAL A 247 -17.91 -6.94 -1.54
CA VAL A 247 -18.05 -5.64 -2.23
C VAL A 247 -19.46 -5.47 -2.78
N GLY A 248 -19.97 -6.43 -3.57
CA GLY A 248 -21.30 -6.36 -4.18
C GLY A 248 -22.50 -6.40 -3.21
N GLY A 249 -22.27 -6.64 -1.91
CA GLY A 249 -23.30 -6.50 -0.88
C GLY A 249 -23.24 -5.17 -0.11
N LEU A 250 -22.20 -4.38 -0.34
CA LEU A 250 -21.94 -3.10 0.33
C LEU A 250 -22.16 -1.89 -0.60
N VAL A 251 -22.18 -2.12 -1.91
CA VAL A 251 -22.33 -1.12 -2.97
C VAL A 251 -23.63 -1.30 -3.73
#